data_AF-A0A7Y6KIH7-F1
#
_entry.id   AF-A0A7Y6KIH7-F1
#
_cell.length_a   1.000
_cell.length_b   1.000
_cell.length_c   1.000
_cell.angle_alpha   90.00
_cell.angle_beta   90.00
_cell.angle_gamma   90.00
#
_symmetry.space_group_name_H-M   'P 1'
#
loop_
_entity.id
_entity.type
_entity.pdbx_description
1 polymer ?
#
loop_
_entity_poly.entity_id
_entity_poly.type
_entity_poly.pdbx_seq_one_letter_code
_entity_poly.pdbx_strand_id
1 'polypeptide(L)' 'MVKKNNAFYKRSQVSDYLVIYTVDVPACETTITLIKYRRKSYRKEK' A
#
# COMPACT_ATOMS: atom_id res chain seq x y z
N MET A 1 -3.57 -13.96 -26.14
CA MET A 1 -2.57 -13.24 -25.31
C MET A 1 -3.31 -12.56 -24.17
N VAL A 2 -3.27 -13.13 -22.96
CA VAL A 2 -3.90 -12.51 -21.79
C VAL A 2 -2.98 -11.38 -21.35
N LYS A 3 -3.41 -10.12 -21.55
CA LYS A 3 -2.75 -8.95 -20.98
C LYS A 3 -2.85 -9.10 -19.46
N LYS A 4 -1.78 -9.59 -18.82
CA LYS A 4 -1.62 -9.47 -17.37
C LYS A 4 -1.50 -7.97 -17.11
N ASN A 5 -2.58 -7.35 -16.64
CA ASN A 5 -2.51 -6.03 -16.04
C ASN A 5 -1.50 -6.13 -14.89
N ASN A 6 -0.30 -5.59 -15.12
CA ASN A 6 0.77 -5.50 -14.13
C ASN A 6 0.38 -4.43 -13.10
N ALA A 7 -0.71 -4.67 -12.36
CA ALA A 7 -1.04 -3.86 -11.21
C ALA A 7 0.00 -4.18 -10.12
N PHE A 8 0.99 -3.30 -9.99
CA PHE A 8 2.03 -3.46 -8.99
C PHE A 8 1.45 -3.11 -7.62
N TYR A 9 1.27 -4.12 -6.77
CA TYR A 9 0.88 -3.92 -5.38
C TYR A 9 2.03 -3.29 -4.60
N LYS A 10 1.80 -2.08 -4.08
CA LYS A 10 2.75 -1.37 -3.23
C LYS A 10 2.15 -1.13 -1.84
N ARG A 11 3.04 -1.06 -0.86
CA ARG A 11 2.72 -0.67 0.52
C ARG A 11 3.62 0.48 0.93
N SER A 12 3.07 1.47 1.60
CA SER A 12 3.82 2.57 2.20
C SER A 12 3.36 2.81 3.63
N GLN A 13 4.29 3.17 4.49
CA GLN A 13 3.98 3.60 5.85
C GLN A 13 3.95 5.13 5.87
N VAL A 14 2.82 5.67 6.29
CA VAL A 14 2.61 7.11 6.48
C VAL A 14 2.21 7.31 7.93
N SER A 15 3.16 7.77 8.76
CA SER A 15 2.97 7.90 10.21
C SER A 15 2.55 6.54 10.83
N ASP A 16 1.47 6.52 11.60
CA ASP A 16 0.85 5.34 12.21
C ASP A 16 -0.06 4.56 11.24
N TYR A 17 -0.13 4.94 9.96
CA TYR A 17 -0.98 4.27 8.97
C TYR A 17 -0.15 3.45 7.98
N LEU A 18 -0.69 2.28 7.63
CA LEU A 18 -0.25 1.46 6.51
C LEU A 18 -1.20 1.71 5.34
N VAL A 19 -0.65 2.22 4.24
CA VAL A 19 -1.37 2.45 3.00
C VAL A 19 -0.96 1.38 1.99
N ILE A 20 -1.94 0.66 1.46
CA ILE A 20 -1.78 -0.30 0.37
C ILE A 20 -2.43 0.31 -0.87
N TYR A 21 -1.67 0.37 -1.95
CA TYR A 21 -2.09 0.98 -3.20
C TYR A 21 -1.52 0.22 -4.39
N THR A 22 -2.17 0.37 -5.53
CA THR A 22 -1.71 -0.14 -6.81
C THR A 22 -1.32 1.02 -7.71
N VAL A 23 -0.26 0.85 -8.47
CA VAL A 23 0.16 1.83 -9.50
C VAL A 23 -0.04 1.19 -10.87
N ASP A 24 -0.85 1.84 -11.70
CA ASP A 24 -0.96 1.55 -13.12
C ASP A 24 0.00 2.48 -13.86
N VAL A 25 1.18 1.95 -14.23
CA VAL A 25 2.23 2.72 -14.90
C VAL A 25 1.81 3.19 -16.29
N PRO A 26 1.20 2.33 -17.16
CA PRO A 26 0.64 2.77 -18.43
C PRO A 26 -0.36 3.94 -18.34
N ALA A 27 -1.25 3.92 -17.35
CA ALA A 27 -2.26 4.98 -17.17
C ALA A 27 -1.74 6.18 -16.36
N CYS A 28 -0.56 6.07 -15.74
CA CYS A 28 -0.05 7.01 -14.73
C CYS A 28 -1.02 7.23 -13.56
N GLU A 29 -1.82 6.21 -13.22
CA GLU A 29 -2.84 6.28 -12.17
C GLU A 29 -2.41 5.52 -10.91
N THR A 30 -2.82 6.04 -9.75
CA THR A 30 -2.59 5.39 -8.45
C THR A 30 -3.91 5.20 -7.73
N THR A 31 -4.20 3.96 -7.35
CA THR A 31 -5.43 3.60 -6.65
C THR A 31 -5.10 3.11 -5.25
N ILE A 32 -5.60 3.82 -4.23
CA ILE A 32 -5.47 3.39 -2.84
C ILE A 32 -6.49 2.29 -2.59
N THR A 33 -6.04 1.07 -2.32
CA THR A 33 -6.90 -0.08 -2.08
C THR A 33 -7.34 -0.15 -0.62
N LEU A 34 -6.45 0.21 0.31
CA LEU A 34 -6.69 0.01 1.72
C LEU A 34 -5.81 0.93 2.57
N ILE A 35 -6.42 1.55 3.57
CA ILE A 35 -5.72 2.28 4.63
C ILE A 35 -6.01 1.58 5.95
N LYS A 36 -4.97 1.15 6.65
CA LYS A 36 -5.05 0.50 7.95
C LYS A 36 -4.31 1.31 8.99
N TYR A 37 -4.98 1.63 10.11
CA TYR A 37 -4.29 2.16 11.28
C TYR A 37 -3.46 1.05 11.91
N ARG A 38 -2.17 1.29 12.08
CA ARG A 38 -1.27 0.39 12.78
C ARG A 38 -1.32 0.78 14.25
N ARG A 39 -2.05 0.00 15.06
CA ARG A 39 -2.02 0.15 16.51
C ARG A 39 -0.56 0.23 16.95
N LYS A 40 -0.20 1.29 17.70
CA LYS A 40 1.12 1.45 18.31
C LYS A 40 1.50 0.12 18.94
N SER A 41 2.52 -0.53 18.38
CA SER A 41 3.16 -1.63 19.09
C SER A 41 3.87 -0.97 20.26
N TYR A 42 3.25 -1.00 21.45
CA TYR A 42 3.95 -0.77 22.70
C TYR A 42 4.96 -1.90 22.82
N ARG A 43 6.08 -1.80 22.09
CA ARG A 43 7.25 -2.60 22.35
C ARG A 43 7.64 -2.15 23.74
N LYS A 44 7.37 -2.99 24.75
CA LYS A 44 7.89 -2.77 26.10
C LYS A 44 9.39 -2.56 25.92
N GLU A 45 9.85 -1.33 26.12
CA GLU A 45 11.25 -1.07 26.40
C GLU A 45 11.59 -1.99 27.58
N LYS A 46 12.53 -2.91 27.32
CA LYS A 46 13.08 -3.79 28.34
C LYS A 46 14.10 -3.02 29.15
#